data_AF-A0A4U0W5H9-F1
#
_entry.id   AF-A0A4U0W5H9-F1
#
_cell.length_a   1.000
_cell.length_b   1.000
_cell.length_c   1.000
_cell.angle_alpha   90.00
_cell.angle_beta   90.00
_cell.angle_gamma   90.00
#
_symmetry.space_group_name_H-M   'P 1'
#
loop_
_entity.id
_entity.type
_entity.pdbx_description
1 polymer ?
#
loop_
_entity_poly.entity_id
_entity_poly.type
_entity_poly.pdbx_seq_one_letter_code
_entity_poly.pdbx_strand_id
1 'polypeptide(L)'
;MYCFEDNVCFLLQDFEVMKYFTSTHRTSVFTYRVMCSKYILADQEDLAIIGEIFLHENTVTRRSGDRIETLATFRTEQDRIEALYKFLGVTLSPSQAAGI
;
A
#
# COMPACT_ATOMS: atom_id res chain seq x y z
N MET A 1 4.38 12.94 6.46
CA MET A 1 5.74 13.31 6.89
C MET A 1 5.96 12.73 8.28
N TYR A 2 7.13 12.17 8.55
CA TYR A 2 7.50 11.53 9.82
C TYR A 2 8.77 12.19 10.35
N CYS A 3 9.13 11.93 11.62
CA CYS A 3 10.34 12.44 12.25
C CYS A 3 11.06 11.26 12.91
N PHE A 4 12.36 11.15 12.67
CA PHE A 4 13.24 10.16 13.28
C PHE A 4 14.43 10.88 13.91
N GLU A 5 14.97 10.31 14.97
CA GLU A 5 16.18 10.78 15.63
C GLU A 5 17.40 10.09 14.98
N ASP A 6 18.41 10.86 14.60
CA ASP A 6 19.58 10.33 13.88
C ASP A 6 20.45 9.39 14.73
N ASN A 7 20.37 9.51 16.05
CA ASN A 7 21.24 8.79 17.00
C ASN A 7 20.57 7.60 17.68
N VAL A 8 19.39 7.17 17.22
CA VAL A 8 18.70 6.00 17.76
C VAL A 8 18.97 4.78 16.90
N CYS A 9 19.53 3.72 17.50
CA CYS A 9 19.68 2.42 16.86
C CYS A 9 18.53 1.50 17.27
N PHE A 10 17.83 0.94 16.28
CA PHE A 10 16.79 -0.06 16.50
C PHE A 10 17.36 -1.47 16.44
N LEU A 11 16.97 -2.29 17.40
CA LEU A 11 17.14 -3.73 17.40
C LEU A 11 15.96 -4.38 16.67
N LEU A 12 16.12 -5.66 16.31
CA LEU A 12 15.05 -6.42 15.66
C LEU A 12 13.77 -6.47 16.51
N GLN A 13 13.91 -6.58 17.83
CA GLN A 13 12.81 -6.61 18.77
C GLN A 13 12.02 -5.30 18.80
N ASP A 14 12.67 -4.16 18.56
CA ASP A 14 11.97 -2.87 18.49
C ASP A 14 11.02 -2.85 17.29
N PHE A 15 11.45 -3.38 16.14
CA PHE A 15 10.59 -3.54 14.97
C PHE A 15 9.46 -4.54 15.20
N GLU A 16 9.66 -5.60 15.99
CA GLU A 16 8.60 -6.53 16.36
C GLU A 16 7.49 -5.83 17.16
N VAL A 17 7.87 -5.00 18.14
CA VAL A 17 6.91 -4.21 18.93
C VAL A 17 6.16 -3.21 18.04
N MET A 18 6.87 -2.50 17.16
CA MET A 18 6.26 -1.55 16.21
C MET A 18 5.30 -2.24 15.23
N LYS A 19 5.71 -3.39 14.67
CA LYS A 19 4.89 -4.20 13.78
C LYS A 19 3.64 -4.70 14.50
N TYR A 20 3.78 -5.18 15.74
CA TYR A 20 2.66 -5.69 16.52
C TYR A 20 1.61 -4.59 16.72
N PHE A 21 2.03 -3.40 17.16
CA PHE A 21 1.10 -2.28 17.34
C PHE A 21 0.41 -1.88 16.03
N THR A 22 1.18 -1.68 14.95
CA THR A 22 0.63 -1.27 13.65
C THR A 22 -0.31 -2.31 13.03
N SER A 23 -0.12 -3.60 13.33
CA SER A 23 -0.91 -4.69 12.78
C SER A 23 -2.10 -5.12 13.63
N THR A 24 -2.15 -4.77 14.93
CA THR A 24 -3.18 -5.30 15.85
C THR A 24 -3.97 -4.22 16.59
N HIS A 25 -3.41 -3.02 16.77
CA HIS A 25 -4.06 -2.00 17.56
C HIS A 25 -5.25 -1.39 16.80
N ARG A 26 -6.43 -1.32 17.41
CA ARG A 26 -7.67 -0.88 16.76
C ARG A 26 -7.65 0.55 16.22
N THR A 27 -6.77 1.40 16.75
CA THR A 27 -6.58 2.78 16.26
C THR A 27 -5.55 2.88 15.14
N SER A 28 -4.84 1.79 14.83
CA SER A 28 -3.94 1.75 13.67
C SER A 28 -4.77 1.69 12.41
N VAL A 29 -4.53 2.64 11.50
CA VAL A 29 -5.23 2.73 10.21
C VAL A 29 -5.13 1.44 9.39
N PHE A 30 -4.03 0.70 9.54
CA PHE A 30 -3.79 -0.56 8.83
C PHE A 30 -4.69 -1.72 9.28
N THR A 31 -5.39 -1.59 10.40
CA THR A 31 -6.29 -2.64 10.90
C THR A 31 -7.71 -2.55 10.34
N TYR A 32 -8.09 -1.42 9.74
CA TYR A 32 -9.44 -1.20 9.22
C TYR A 32 -9.49 -0.49 7.85
N ARG A 33 -8.35 -0.06 7.31
CA ARG A 33 -8.26 0.48 5.94
C ARG A 33 -7.41 -0.41 5.05
N VAL A 34 -7.92 -0.67 3.85
CA VAL A 34 -7.18 -1.35 2.80
C VAL A 34 -6.41 -0.31 1.99
N MET A 35 -5.10 -0.47 1.90
CA MET A 35 -4.25 0.39 1.10
C MET A 35 -3.10 -0.40 0.48
N CYS A 36 -2.70 -0.02 -0.73
CA CYS A 36 -1.56 -0.62 -1.41
C CYS A 36 -0.96 0.39 -2.38
N SER A 37 0.36 0.54 -2.36
CA SER A 37 1.09 1.43 -3.27
C SER A 37 2.07 0.62 -4.12
N LYS A 38 2.17 1.01 -5.39
CA LYS A 38 3.17 0.51 -6.33
C LYS A 38 3.81 1.70 -7.03
N TYR A 39 5.09 1.89 -6.82
CA TYR A 39 5.87 2.91 -7.52
C TYR A 39 6.21 2.48 -8.93
N ILE A 40 6.19 3.44 -9.85
CA ILE A 40 6.56 3.28 -11.26
C ILE A 40 7.96 3.86 -11.41
N LEU A 41 8.92 3.02 -11.80
CA LEU A 41 10.30 3.42 -12.09
C LEU A 41 10.41 3.95 -13.52
N ALA A 42 11.38 4.82 -13.77
CA ALA A 42 11.67 5.37 -15.08
C ALA A 42 12.04 4.26 -16.07
N ASP A 43 13.00 3.43 -15.69
CA ASP A 43 13.39 2.22 -16.41
C ASP A 43 14.00 1.17 -15.45
N GLN A 44 14.73 0.18 -15.97
CA GLN A 44 15.37 -0.87 -15.16
C GLN A 44 16.74 -0.49 -14.59
N GLU A 45 17.43 0.47 -15.21
CA GLU A 45 18.76 0.94 -14.83
C GLU A 45 18.67 2.21 -13.96
N ASP A 46 17.71 3.09 -14.25
CA ASP A 46 17.33 4.28 -13.50
C ASP A 46 16.13 3.97 -12.57
N LEU A 47 16.44 3.85 -11.28
CA LEU A 47 15.48 3.64 -10.20
C LEU A 47 14.73 4.92 -9.78
N ALA A 48 14.80 5.99 -10.57
CA ALA A 48 13.99 7.18 -10.35
C ALA A 48 12.49 6.84 -10.40
N ILE A 49 11.76 7.29 -9.37
CA ILE A 49 10.30 7.12 -9.29
C ILE A 49 9.64 8.19 -10.15
N ILE A 50 8.97 7.78 -11.22
CA ILE A 50 8.24 8.68 -12.15
C ILE A 50 6.74 8.71 -11.90
N GLY A 51 6.24 7.84 -11.03
CA GLY A 51 4.82 7.79 -10.68
C GLY A 51 4.48 6.77 -9.60
N GLU A 52 3.20 6.72 -9.27
CA GLU A 52 2.65 5.85 -8.24
C GLU A 52 1.26 5.37 -8.66
N ILE A 53 0.99 4.08 -8.46
CA ILE A 53 -0.37 3.54 -8.44
C ILE A 53 -0.72 3.29 -6.99
N PHE A 54 -1.78 3.95 -6.52
CA PHE A 54 -2.21 3.87 -5.13
C PHE A 54 -3.65 3.41 -5.04
N LEU A 55 -3.85 2.25 -4.42
CA LEU A 55 -5.15 1.78 -3.94
C LEU A 55 -5.38 2.32 -2.54
N HIS A 56 -6.51 3.00 -2.36
CA HIS A 56 -6.99 3.43 -1.05
C HIS A 56 -8.48 3.13 -0.95
N GLU A 57 -8.83 2.26 0.00
CA GLU A 57 -10.18 1.79 0.26
C GLU A 57 -10.85 1.27 -1.03
N ASN A 58 -11.75 2.06 -1.62
CA ASN A 58 -12.55 1.70 -2.78
C ASN A 58 -12.06 2.34 -4.09
N THR A 59 -10.88 2.95 -4.11
CA THR A 59 -10.38 3.64 -5.31
C THR A 59 -8.95 3.20 -5.64
N VAL A 60 -8.63 3.16 -6.93
CA VAL A 60 -7.25 3.14 -7.41
C VAL A 60 -6.98 4.41 -8.18
N THR A 61 -5.90 5.08 -7.82
CA THR A 61 -5.42 6.29 -8.47
C THR A 61 -4.04 6.07 -9.07
N ARG A 62 -3.73 6.81 -10.13
CA ARG A 62 -2.39 6.92 -10.69
C ARG A 62 -1.92 8.36 -10.57
N ARG A 63 -0.76 8.52 -9.97
CA ARG A 63 -0.03 9.79 -9.96
C ARG A 63 1.12 9.71 -10.96
N SER A 64 1.21 10.71 -11.83
CA SER A 64 2.33 10.92 -12.76
C SER A 64 2.73 12.38 -12.67
N GLY A 65 3.87 12.68 -12.05
CA GLY A 65 4.24 14.05 -11.67
C GLY A 65 3.19 14.71 -10.77
N ASP A 66 2.64 15.84 -11.22
CA ASP A 66 1.62 16.61 -10.50
C ASP A 66 0.18 16.22 -10.83
N ARG A 67 -0.02 15.31 -11.78
CA ARG A 67 -1.36 14.86 -12.19
C ARG A 67 -1.75 13.60 -11.42
N ILE A 68 -2.96 13.61 -10.86
CA ILE A 68 -3.61 12.45 -10.25
C ILE A 68 -4.84 12.10 -11.09
N GLU A 69 -4.97 10.82 -11.45
CA GLU A 69 -6.10 10.28 -12.19
C GLU A 69 -6.71 9.10 -11.43
N THR A 70 -8.03 9.01 -11.36
CA THR A 70 -8.72 7.83 -10.81
C THR A 70 -8.85 6.78 -11.91
N LEU A 71 -8.21 5.62 -11.72
CA LEU A 71 -8.26 4.52 -12.68
C LEU A 71 -9.53 3.67 -12.52
N ALA A 72 -10.02 3.52 -11.29
CA ALA A 72 -11.21 2.76 -10.98
C ALA A 72 -11.77 3.11 -9.59
N THR A 73 -13.09 2.90 -9.44
CA THR A 73 -13.80 2.91 -8.16
C THR A 73 -14.56 1.60 -8.00
N PHE A 74 -14.44 0.97 -6.84
CA PHE A 74 -14.95 -0.36 -6.53
C PHE A 74 -16.28 -0.27 -5.80
N ARG A 75 -17.16 -1.25 -6.05
CA ARG A 75 -18.42 -1.41 -5.30
C ARG A 75 -18.47 -2.71 -4.53
N THR A 76 -17.68 -3.70 -4.94
CA THR A 76 -17.61 -5.02 -4.32
C THR A 76 -16.18 -5.37 -3.91
N GLU A 77 -16.05 -6.34 -3.01
CA GLU A 77 -14.75 -6.92 -2.63
C GLU A 77 -14.08 -7.61 -3.82
N GLN A 78 -14.88 -8.24 -4.69
CA GLN A 78 -14.40 -8.87 -5.92
C GLN A 78 -13.74 -7.87 -6.86
N ASP A 79 -14.34 -6.69 -7.06
CA ASP A 79 -13.74 -5.60 -7.86
C ASP A 79 -12.36 -5.21 -7.29
N ARG A 80 -12.23 -5.22 -5.97
CA ARG A 80 -10.99 -4.86 -5.27
C ARG A 80 -9.90 -5.91 -5.47
N ILE A 81 -10.25 -7.19 -5.39
CA ILE A 81 -9.33 -8.31 -5.64
C ILE A 81 -8.81 -8.25 -7.09
N GLU A 82 -9.71 -8.01 -8.05
CA GLU A 82 -9.34 -7.88 -9.46
C GLU A 82 -8.46 -6.65 -9.70
N ALA A 83 -8.72 -5.55 -9.01
CA ALA A 83 -7.90 -4.34 -9.10
C ALA A 83 -6.50 -4.53 -8.50
N LEU A 84 -6.37 -5.23 -7.38
CA LEU A 84 -5.08 -5.61 -6.78
C LEU A 84 -4.23 -6.40 -7.77
N TYR A 85 -4.83 -7.36 -8.47
CA TYR A 85 -4.12 -8.09 -9.50
C TYR A 85 -3.77 -7.20 -10.70
N LYS A 86 -4.76 -6.52 -11.28
CA LYS A 86 -4.62 -5.78 -12.53
C LYS A 86 -3.66 -4.59 -12.44
N PHE A 87 -3.76 -3.78 -11.38
CA PHE A 87 -3.00 -2.54 -11.27
C PHE A 87 -1.73 -2.70 -10.44
N LEU A 88 -1.79 -3.52 -9.39
CA LEU A 88 -0.70 -3.65 -8.42
C LEU A 88 0.10 -4.95 -8.60
N GLY A 89 -0.42 -5.94 -9.32
CA GLY A 89 0.24 -7.24 -9.51
C GLY A 89 0.17 -8.15 -8.29
N VAL A 90 -0.72 -7.85 -7.34
CA VAL A 90 -0.88 -8.64 -6.11
C VAL A 90 -1.87 -9.76 -6.38
N THR A 91 -1.41 -11.01 -6.20
CA THR A 91 -2.27 -12.20 -6.27
C THR A 91 -2.55 -12.69 -4.86
N LEU A 92 -3.83 -12.82 -4.50
CA LEU A 92 -4.26 -13.31 -3.20
C LEU A 92 -4.64 -14.78 -3.29
N SER A 93 -4.31 -15.55 -2.25
CA SER A 93 -4.88 -16.87 -2.04
C SER A 93 -6.37 -16.76 -1.69
N PRO A 94 -7.16 -17.85 -1.81
CA PRO A 94 -8.57 -17.83 -1.42
C PRO A 94 -8.80 -17.38 0.04
N SER A 95 -7.91 -17.76 0.96
CA SER A 95 -8.02 -17.36 2.37
C SER A 95 -7.70 -15.88 2.59
N GLN A 96 -6.83 -15.29 1.78
CA GLN A 96 -6.51 -13.87 1.82
C GLN A 96 -7.62 -13.04 1.19
N ALA A 97 -8.20 -13.53 0.07
CA ALA A 97 -9.33 -12.90 -0.61
C ALA A 97 -10.60 -12.89 0.25
N ALA A 98 -10.78 -13.86 1.16
CA ALA A 98 -11.92 -13.88 2.08
C ALA A 98 -11.85 -12.81 3.19
N GLY A 99 -10.72 -12.11 3.34
CA GLY A 99 -10.50 -11.13 4.41
C GLY A 99 -10.39 -9.68 3.94
N ILE A 100 -10.80 -9.35 2.71
CA ILE A 100 -10.63 -8.04 2.06
C ILE A 100 -11.95 -7.36 1.69
#